data_AF-A0A1M2VVE2-F1
#
_entry.id   AF-A0A1M2VVE2-F1
#
_cell.length_a   1.000
_cell.length_b   1.000
_cell.length_c   1.000
_cell.angle_alpha   90.00
_cell.angle_beta   90.00
_cell.angle_gamma   90.00
#
_symmetry.space_group_name_H-M   'P 1'
#
loop_
_entity.id
_entity.type
_entity.pdbx_description
1 polymer ?
#
loop_
_entity_poly.entity_id
_entity_poly.type
_entity_poly.pdbx_seq_one_letter_code
_entity_poly.pdbx_strand_id
1 'polypeptide(L)'
;MSSAPLTTATATDSRDQLPTSRPPKPLPAPDPTTIPAFVLIAPPPRTHPRTKVTAPSLCAAWRDALAADDVPAEVAARFAVKEAKLDPAALAAEFGACACVVSPANAFGIMDGGYDMALSVAFTVERDIWALTNVVQDALRTRYRGYLPPGACELVLLTPALTASNPLGCTVLAVVPTMRTPEDVSWHVDLVYDCMWNLLSALWRWNNGERPEGAERVERVLMTGLGTGNGGITYERCARQMALAAVNFARGWGERPRWDDVEPRAKEMDNTRRV
;
A
#
# COMPACT_ATOMS: atom_id res chain seq x y z
N MET A 1 -31.34 43.55 -61.06
CA MET A 1 -31.36 42.51 -60.02
C MET A 1 -29.96 41.91 -59.97
N SER A 2 -29.13 42.39 -59.04
CA SER A 2 -27.75 41.95 -58.86
C SER A 2 -27.60 41.59 -57.38
N SER A 3 -27.36 40.31 -57.12
CA SER A 3 -27.20 39.72 -55.80
C SER A 3 -25.79 40.03 -55.27
N ALA A 4 -25.70 40.78 -54.18
CA ALA A 4 -24.46 40.90 -53.42
C ALA A 4 -24.20 39.61 -52.62
N PRO A 5 -22.97 39.07 -52.59
CA PRO A 5 -22.67 37.88 -51.82
C PRO A 5 -22.53 38.20 -50.32
N LEU A 6 -23.20 37.40 -49.49
CA LEU A 6 -23.00 37.39 -48.03
C LEU A 6 -21.56 37.01 -47.72
N THR A 7 -20.85 37.90 -47.04
CA THR A 7 -19.52 37.64 -46.48
C THR A 7 -19.71 36.78 -45.22
N THR A 8 -19.38 35.50 -45.30
CA THR A 8 -19.26 34.62 -44.14
C THR A 8 -18.04 35.02 -43.33
N ALA A 9 -18.26 35.77 -42.25
CA ALA A 9 -17.25 35.97 -41.22
C ALA A 9 -17.02 34.61 -40.52
N THR A 10 -15.84 34.03 -40.75
CA THR A 10 -15.34 32.89 -39.99
C THR A 10 -15.13 33.35 -38.55
N ALA A 11 -16.04 32.98 -37.66
CA ALA A 11 -15.83 33.06 -36.23
C ALA A 11 -14.62 32.19 -35.90
N THR A 12 -13.49 32.82 -35.57
CA THR A 12 -12.32 32.15 -34.99
C THR A 12 -12.77 31.46 -33.72
N ASP A 13 -12.71 30.14 -33.77
CA ASP A 13 -12.97 29.21 -32.69
C ASP A 13 -11.94 29.39 -31.58
N SER A 14 -12.13 30.41 -30.73
CA SER A 14 -11.37 30.62 -29.50
C SER A 14 -11.88 29.66 -28.42
N ARG A 15 -11.82 28.35 -28.70
CA ARG A 15 -12.01 27.32 -27.68
C ARG A 15 -10.78 27.34 -26.77
N ASP A 16 -10.97 27.90 -25.57
CA ASP A 16 -10.27 27.62 -24.30
C ASP A 16 -8.93 26.89 -24.43
N GLN A 17 -7.90 27.57 -24.95
CA GLN A 17 -6.54 27.09 -24.74
C GLN A 17 -6.13 27.47 -23.32
N LEU A 18 -6.06 26.46 -22.44
CA LEU A 18 -5.39 26.60 -21.16
C LEU A 18 -4.00 27.23 -21.38
N PRO A 19 -3.57 28.17 -20.53
CA PRO A 19 -2.33 28.90 -20.72
C PRO A 19 -1.14 27.95 -20.93
N THR A 20 -0.19 28.39 -21.76
CA THR A 20 1.03 27.66 -22.12
C THR A 20 1.81 27.21 -20.90
N SER A 21 2.56 26.11 -21.05
CA SER A 21 3.32 25.46 -19.98
C SER A 21 4.16 26.46 -19.17
N ARG A 22 4.16 26.28 -17.85
CA ARG A 22 4.97 27.05 -16.90
C ARG A 22 6.07 26.18 -16.32
N PRO A 23 7.17 26.75 -15.79
CA PRO A 23 8.13 25.95 -15.05
C PRO A 23 7.45 25.25 -13.85
N PRO A 24 7.83 24.00 -13.56
CA PRO A 24 7.31 23.27 -12.41
C PRO A 24 7.66 23.99 -11.11
N LYS A 25 6.75 23.96 -10.13
CA LYS A 25 7.04 24.44 -8.79
C LYS A 25 8.11 23.55 -8.14
N PRO A 26 8.99 24.11 -7.28
CA PRO A 26 9.84 23.30 -6.43
C PRO A 26 9.02 22.33 -5.59
N LEU A 27 9.51 21.10 -5.44
CA LEU A 27 8.84 20.09 -4.64
C LEU A 27 9.02 20.37 -3.14
N PRO A 28 8.02 20.06 -2.31
CA PRO A 28 8.20 20.06 -0.86
C PRO A 28 9.28 19.04 -0.45
N ALA A 29 10.00 19.36 0.62
CA ALA A 29 10.85 18.37 1.28
C ALA A 29 9.98 17.23 1.84
N PRO A 30 10.47 15.97 1.84
CA PRO A 30 9.77 14.86 2.47
C PRO A 30 9.62 15.10 3.97
N ASP A 31 8.40 14.91 4.49
CA ASP A 31 8.13 14.82 5.92
C ASP A 31 7.96 13.34 6.33
N PRO A 32 9.00 12.69 6.88
CA PRO A 32 8.94 11.29 7.28
C PRO A 32 8.02 11.04 8.49
N THR A 33 7.61 12.08 9.22
CA THR A 33 6.71 11.94 10.38
C THR A 33 5.28 11.60 9.99
N THR A 34 4.93 11.80 8.71
CA THR A 34 3.64 11.39 8.12
C THR A 34 3.49 9.87 7.97
N ILE A 35 4.60 9.13 8.01
CA ILE A 35 4.68 7.68 7.83
C ILE A 35 4.92 7.04 9.20
N PRO A 36 4.11 6.08 9.70
CA PRO A 36 4.42 5.34 10.93
C PRO A 36 5.67 4.44 10.73
N ALA A 37 6.17 3.83 11.80
CA ALA A 37 7.24 2.83 11.64
C ALA A 37 6.67 1.56 10.98
N PHE A 38 7.36 1.01 9.98
CA PHE A 38 7.01 -0.25 9.32
C PHE A 38 8.00 -1.35 9.66
N VAL A 39 7.49 -2.54 9.92
CA VAL A 39 8.25 -3.79 9.98
C VAL A 39 7.82 -4.62 8.78
N LEU A 40 8.72 -4.77 7.81
CA LEU A 40 8.51 -5.56 6.60
C LEU A 40 9.05 -6.97 6.83
N ILE A 41 8.19 -7.97 6.69
CA ILE A 41 8.57 -9.38 6.83
C ILE A 41 8.29 -10.18 5.57
N ALA A 42 9.20 -11.08 5.24
CA ALA A 42 8.98 -12.12 4.25
C ALA A 42 9.77 -13.38 4.64
N PRO A 43 9.25 -14.59 4.36
CA PRO A 43 9.97 -15.81 4.66
C PRO A 43 11.29 -15.89 3.88
N PRO A 44 12.29 -16.62 4.39
CA PRO A 44 13.52 -16.85 3.66
C PRO A 44 13.25 -17.52 2.30
N PRO A 45 14.04 -17.19 1.27
CA PRO A 45 13.84 -17.73 -0.06
C PRO A 45 13.95 -19.25 -0.05
N ARG A 46 13.05 -19.91 -0.80
CA ARG A 46 13.03 -21.37 -0.88
C ARG A 46 14.04 -21.83 -1.92
N THR A 47 14.90 -22.77 -1.55
CA THR A 47 15.73 -23.52 -2.49
C THR A 47 14.95 -24.69 -3.07
N HIS A 48 14.83 -24.73 -4.39
CA HIS A 48 14.16 -25.84 -5.06
C HIS A 48 14.96 -27.15 -4.84
N PRO A 49 14.35 -28.22 -4.32
CA PRO A 49 15.07 -29.38 -3.81
C PRO A 49 15.87 -30.13 -4.88
N ARG A 50 15.36 -30.14 -6.13
CA ARG A 50 16.01 -30.81 -7.28
C ARG A 50 17.04 -29.93 -7.99
N THR A 51 16.64 -28.76 -8.49
CA THR A 51 17.53 -27.86 -9.25
C THR A 51 18.57 -27.13 -8.39
N LYS A 52 18.41 -27.10 -7.06
CA LYS A 52 19.24 -26.33 -6.12
C LYS A 52 19.24 -24.81 -6.36
N VAL A 53 18.38 -24.31 -7.24
CA VAL A 53 18.18 -22.89 -7.47
C VAL A 53 17.37 -22.31 -6.31
N THR A 54 17.87 -21.23 -5.73
CA THR A 54 17.20 -20.48 -4.67
C THR A 54 16.40 -19.35 -5.28
N ALA A 55 15.13 -19.22 -4.88
CA ALA A 55 14.28 -18.13 -5.31
C ALA A 55 14.87 -16.76 -4.88
N PRO A 56 14.51 -15.65 -5.54
CA PRO A 56 14.86 -14.32 -5.07
C PRO A 56 14.38 -14.08 -3.64
N SER A 57 15.03 -13.17 -2.90
CA SER A 57 14.57 -12.74 -1.56
C SER A 57 13.82 -11.42 -1.68
N LEU A 58 12.57 -11.40 -1.21
CA LEU A 58 11.80 -10.16 -1.12
C LEU A 58 12.42 -9.18 -0.11
N CYS A 59 13.03 -9.70 0.96
CA CYS A 59 13.76 -8.86 1.92
C CYS A 59 15.01 -8.22 1.30
N ALA A 60 15.71 -8.91 0.40
CA ALA A 60 16.81 -8.30 -0.35
C ALA A 60 16.29 -7.17 -1.25
N ALA A 61 15.22 -7.43 -2.02
CA ALA A 61 14.60 -6.42 -2.88
C ALA A 61 14.16 -5.16 -2.12
N TRP A 62 13.56 -5.30 -0.92
CA TRP A 62 13.23 -4.15 -0.08
C TRP A 62 14.45 -3.38 0.38
N ARG A 63 15.52 -4.05 0.82
CA ARG A 63 16.76 -3.36 1.23
C ARG A 63 17.38 -2.60 0.07
N ASP A 64 17.43 -3.20 -1.11
CA ASP A 64 17.96 -2.56 -2.32
C ASP A 64 17.12 -1.34 -2.71
N ALA A 65 15.78 -1.45 -2.69
CA ALA A 65 14.89 -0.35 -3.00
C ALA A 65 14.99 0.79 -1.96
N LEU A 66 15.11 0.48 -0.67
CA LEU A 66 15.24 1.48 0.40
C LEU A 66 16.62 2.14 0.44
N ALA A 67 17.64 1.50 -0.13
CA ALA A 67 19.01 2.03 -0.24
C ALA A 67 19.27 2.79 -1.54
N ALA A 68 18.28 2.92 -2.43
CA ALA A 68 18.42 3.64 -3.68
C ALA A 68 18.62 5.15 -3.44
N ASP A 69 19.44 5.79 -4.30
CA ASP A 69 19.83 7.20 -4.15
C ASP A 69 18.65 8.19 -4.14
N ASP A 70 17.51 7.80 -4.73
CA ASP A 70 16.29 8.60 -4.81
C ASP A 70 15.38 8.45 -3.57
N VAL A 71 15.74 7.57 -2.63
CA VAL A 71 15.05 7.37 -1.34
C VAL A 71 15.78 8.12 -0.23
N PRO A 72 15.20 9.18 0.34
CA PRO A 72 15.80 9.91 1.45
C PRO A 72 16.00 9.01 2.68
N ALA A 73 17.15 9.13 3.34
CA ALA A 73 17.54 8.28 4.46
C ALA A 73 16.53 8.32 5.62
N GLU A 74 15.93 9.48 5.88
CA GLU A 74 14.90 9.65 6.92
C GLU A 74 13.57 8.95 6.58
N VAL A 75 13.24 8.80 5.29
CA VAL A 75 12.09 8.00 4.85
C VAL A 75 12.45 6.53 4.94
N ALA A 76 13.63 6.11 4.47
CA ALA A 76 14.10 4.74 4.56
C ALA A 76 14.16 4.24 6.02
N ALA A 77 14.58 5.09 6.96
CA ALA A 77 14.65 4.78 8.39
C ALA A 77 13.27 4.48 9.03
N ARG A 78 12.16 4.79 8.35
CA ARG A 78 10.81 4.37 8.79
C ARG A 78 10.55 2.88 8.54
N PHE A 79 11.40 2.18 7.80
CA PHE A 79 11.18 0.78 7.41
C PHE A 79 12.30 -0.13 7.95
N ALA A 80 11.92 -1.07 8.81
CA ALA A 80 12.78 -2.19 9.22
C ALA A 80 12.45 -3.42 8.37
N VAL A 81 13.47 -4.14 7.88
CA VAL A 81 13.30 -5.33 7.02
C VAL A 81 13.84 -6.58 7.70
N LYS A 82 12.96 -7.56 7.93
CA LYS A 82 13.30 -8.82 8.60
C LYS A 82 12.90 -10.02 7.75
N GLU A 83 13.88 -10.84 7.42
CA GLU A 83 13.63 -12.12 6.77
C GLU A 83 13.13 -13.13 7.81
N ALA A 84 11.81 -13.31 7.88
CA ALA A 84 11.13 -14.15 8.86
C ALA A 84 9.72 -14.53 8.36
N LYS A 85 9.21 -15.66 8.86
CA LYS A 85 7.77 -15.95 8.83
C LYS A 85 7.05 -15.12 9.89
N LEU A 86 5.73 -15.01 9.78
CA LEU A 86 4.92 -14.42 10.85
C LEU A 86 5.03 -15.28 12.12
N ASP A 87 5.75 -14.75 13.11
CA ASP A 87 5.79 -15.24 14.49
C ASP A 87 5.49 -14.02 15.39
N PRO A 88 4.24 -13.87 15.85
CA PRO A 88 3.82 -12.72 16.63
C PRO A 88 4.70 -12.46 17.86
N ALA A 89 5.09 -13.51 18.58
CA ALA A 89 5.84 -13.37 19.82
C ALA A 89 7.30 -12.97 19.55
N ALA A 90 7.95 -13.61 18.58
CA ALA A 90 9.33 -13.27 18.21
C ALA A 90 9.42 -11.84 17.65
N LEU A 91 8.46 -11.44 16.81
CA LEU A 91 8.43 -10.09 16.24
C LEU A 91 8.14 -9.02 17.29
N ALA A 92 7.24 -9.29 18.23
CA ALA A 92 6.98 -8.38 19.35
C ALA A 92 8.20 -8.24 20.28
N ALA A 93 8.95 -9.31 20.50
CA ALA A 93 10.18 -9.27 21.30
C ALA A 93 11.29 -8.45 20.63
N GLU A 94 11.39 -8.48 19.29
CA GLU A 94 12.42 -7.76 18.54
C GLU A 94 12.06 -6.30 18.26
N PHE A 95 10.81 -6.02 17.89
CA PHE A 95 10.38 -4.69 17.42
C PHE A 95 9.42 -3.95 18.37
N GLY A 96 8.94 -4.62 19.42
CA GLY A 96 7.87 -4.12 20.29
C GLY A 96 6.49 -4.26 19.66
N ALA A 97 5.50 -3.60 20.27
CA ALA A 97 4.12 -3.67 19.82
C ALA A 97 3.96 -3.14 18.38
N CYS A 98 3.23 -3.88 17.56
CA CYS A 98 2.79 -3.49 16.21
C CYS A 98 1.28 -3.30 16.26
N ALA A 99 0.85 -2.05 16.54
CA ALA A 99 -0.56 -1.70 16.73
C ALA A 99 -1.43 -2.00 15.48
N CYS A 100 -0.80 -2.06 14.30
CA CYS A 100 -1.46 -2.45 13.07
C CYS A 100 -0.73 -3.57 12.32
N VAL A 101 -1.49 -4.49 11.73
CA VAL A 101 -1.00 -5.50 10.78
C VAL A 101 -1.72 -5.34 9.44
N VAL A 102 -1.00 -5.51 8.34
CA VAL A 102 -1.56 -5.39 6.98
C VAL A 102 -1.91 -6.76 6.42
N SER A 103 -3.14 -6.92 5.94
CA SER A 103 -3.60 -8.07 5.15
C SER A 103 -3.66 -7.69 3.66
N PRO A 104 -2.76 -8.21 2.80
CA PRO A 104 -2.81 -8.03 1.35
C PRO A 104 -3.89 -8.93 0.70
N ALA A 105 -5.14 -8.73 1.12
CA ALA A 105 -6.27 -9.62 0.92
C ALA A 105 -6.75 -9.75 -0.54
N ASN A 106 -7.81 -10.53 -0.73
CA ASN A 106 -8.74 -10.41 -1.85
C ASN A 106 -9.87 -9.42 -1.53
N ALA A 107 -10.64 -9.03 -2.55
CA ALA A 107 -11.69 -8.00 -2.44
C ALA A 107 -12.87 -8.35 -1.52
N PHE A 108 -12.97 -9.61 -1.07
CA PHE A 108 -14.02 -10.10 -0.18
C PHE A 108 -13.53 -10.37 1.24
N GLY A 109 -12.27 -10.04 1.55
CA GLY A 109 -11.70 -10.16 2.90
C GLY A 109 -11.56 -11.59 3.41
N ILE A 110 -11.55 -12.59 2.53
CA ILE A 110 -11.36 -14.01 2.90
C ILE A 110 -9.87 -14.23 3.21
N MET A 111 -9.54 -14.73 4.40
CA MET A 111 -8.16 -14.81 4.91
C MET A 111 -7.66 -16.26 5.08
N ASP A 112 -7.73 -17.07 4.01
CA ASP A 112 -7.50 -18.52 4.06
C ASP A 112 -6.27 -19.01 3.28
N GLY A 113 -5.43 -18.10 2.77
CA GLY A 113 -4.25 -18.43 1.98
C GLY A 113 -3.00 -17.67 2.38
N GLY A 114 -1.82 -18.26 2.12
CA GLY A 114 -0.53 -17.59 2.22
C GLY A 114 -0.31 -16.86 3.56
N TYR A 115 -0.03 -15.55 3.49
CA TYR A 115 0.17 -14.70 4.66
C TYR A 115 -1.13 -14.47 5.45
N ASP A 116 -2.27 -14.35 4.77
CA ASP A 116 -3.57 -14.14 5.44
C ASP A 116 -3.99 -15.35 6.27
N MET A 117 -3.68 -16.58 5.83
CA MET A 117 -3.85 -17.76 6.68
C MET A 117 -2.97 -17.71 7.94
N ALA A 118 -1.74 -17.20 7.83
CA ALA A 118 -0.87 -17.03 8.99
C ALA A 118 -1.45 -16.00 9.98
N LEU A 119 -2.09 -14.93 9.48
CA LEU A 119 -2.84 -13.98 10.30
C LEU A 119 -4.05 -14.65 10.97
N SER A 120 -4.86 -15.40 10.22
CA SER A 120 -6.00 -16.14 10.78
C SER A 120 -5.58 -17.09 11.90
N VAL A 121 -4.46 -17.80 11.74
CA VAL A 121 -3.86 -18.64 12.81
C VAL A 121 -3.40 -17.78 13.99
N ALA A 122 -2.71 -16.67 13.75
CA ALA A 122 -2.20 -15.80 14.81
C ALA A 122 -3.29 -15.12 15.64
N PHE A 123 -4.45 -14.85 15.04
CA PHE A 123 -5.60 -14.21 15.68
C PHE A 123 -6.77 -15.20 15.92
N THR A 124 -6.51 -16.50 15.95
CA THR A 124 -7.54 -17.51 16.25
C THR A 124 -8.08 -17.33 17.66
N VAL A 125 -9.41 -17.32 17.81
CA VAL A 125 -10.12 -17.21 19.09
C VAL A 125 -10.94 -18.48 19.28
N GLU A 126 -10.84 -19.14 20.45
CA GLU A 126 -11.66 -20.33 20.78
C GLU A 126 -11.63 -21.45 19.71
N ARG A 127 -10.52 -21.56 18.96
CA ARG A 127 -10.33 -22.47 17.81
C ARG A 127 -11.14 -22.12 16.56
N ASP A 128 -11.77 -20.95 16.52
CA ASP A 128 -12.37 -20.39 15.30
C ASP A 128 -11.30 -19.69 14.45
N ILE A 129 -10.87 -20.37 13.38
CA ILE A 129 -9.93 -19.83 12.40
C ILE A 129 -10.54 -18.69 11.56
N TRP A 130 -11.87 -18.59 11.52
CA TRP A 130 -12.59 -17.58 10.73
C TRP A 130 -12.87 -16.30 11.51
N ALA A 131 -12.56 -16.25 12.82
CA ALA A 131 -12.85 -15.09 13.67
C ALA A 131 -12.32 -13.77 13.09
N LEU A 132 -11.08 -13.77 12.57
CA LEU A 132 -10.49 -12.60 11.92
C LEU A 132 -11.20 -12.25 10.59
N THR A 133 -11.49 -13.26 9.76
CA THR A 133 -12.21 -13.08 8.49
C THR A 133 -13.60 -12.48 8.72
N ASN A 134 -14.33 -12.96 9.74
CA ASN A 134 -15.68 -12.50 10.05
C ASN A 134 -15.69 -11.01 10.44
N VAL A 135 -14.74 -10.58 11.28
CA VAL A 135 -14.59 -9.16 11.66
C VAL A 135 -14.29 -8.28 10.44
N VAL A 136 -13.42 -8.74 9.53
CA VAL A 136 -13.17 -8.04 8.27
C VAL A 136 -14.42 -7.98 7.41
N GLN A 137 -15.10 -9.10 7.19
CA GLN A 137 -16.27 -9.16 6.33
C GLN A 137 -17.45 -8.35 6.88
N ASP A 138 -17.60 -8.24 8.20
CA ASP A 138 -18.60 -7.35 8.80
C ASP A 138 -18.29 -5.88 8.53
N ALA A 139 -17.02 -5.47 8.63
CA ALA A 139 -16.60 -4.13 8.25
C ALA A 139 -16.85 -3.87 6.76
N LEU A 140 -16.46 -4.81 5.88
CA LEU A 140 -16.67 -4.69 4.44
C LEU A 140 -18.15 -4.67 4.06
N ARG A 141 -18.97 -5.51 4.69
CA ARG A 141 -20.43 -5.54 4.49
C ARG A 141 -21.06 -4.20 4.86
N THR A 142 -20.66 -3.65 6.01
CA THR A 142 -21.23 -2.41 6.55
C THR A 142 -20.84 -1.18 5.73
N ARG A 143 -19.57 -1.08 5.32
CA ARG A 143 -19.01 0.14 4.71
C ARG A 143 -18.93 0.08 3.18
N TYR A 144 -18.85 -1.13 2.61
CA TYR A 144 -18.59 -1.34 1.18
C TYR A 144 -19.53 -2.37 0.53
N ARG A 145 -20.65 -2.70 1.19
CA ARG A 145 -21.60 -3.73 0.71
C ARG A 145 -20.95 -5.09 0.40
N GLY A 146 -19.86 -5.40 1.11
CA GLY A 146 -19.15 -6.68 1.03
C GLY A 146 -18.06 -6.76 -0.03
N TYR A 147 -17.73 -5.65 -0.71
CA TYR A 147 -16.71 -5.63 -1.76
C TYR A 147 -15.79 -4.42 -1.62
N LEU A 148 -14.51 -4.65 -1.33
CA LEU A 148 -13.47 -3.61 -1.33
C LEU A 148 -12.58 -3.81 -2.56
N PRO A 149 -12.59 -2.89 -3.56
CA PRO A 149 -11.86 -3.10 -4.80
C PRO A 149 -10.33 -3.17 -4.59
N PRO A 150 -9.60 -3.89 -5.46
CA PRO A 150 -8.14 -3.87 -5.46
C PRO A 150 -7.57 -2.44 -5.49
N GLY A 151 -6.48 -2.21 -4.75
CA GLY A 151 -5.88 -0.88 -4.61
C GLY A 151 -6.45 -0.04 -3.47
N ALA A 152 -7.63 -0.38 -2.93
CA ALA A 152 -8.20 0.32 -1.78
C ALA A 152 -7.57 -0.14 -0.45
N CYS A 153 -7.81 0.62 0.62
CA CYS A 153 -7.42 0.27 1.97
C CYS A 153 -8.55 0.58 2.95
N GLU A 154 -8.79 -0.34 3.87
CA GLU A 154 -9.70 -0.16 4.99
C GLU A 154 -9.00 -0.51 6.32
N LEU A 155 -9.15 0.35 7.33
CA LEU A 155 -8.66 0.09 8.68
C LEU A 155 -9.80 -0.45 9.56
N VAL A 156 -9.65 -1.70 9.98
CA VAL A 156 -10.62 -2.43 10.81
C VAL A 156 -10.11 -2.50 12.24
N LEU A 157 -10.87 -1.92 13.18
CA LEU A 157 -10.59 -2.08 14.61
C LEU A 157 -10.91 -3.52 15.03
N LEU A 158 -9.95 -4.20 15.64
CA LEU A 158 -10.12 -5.57 16.11
C LEU A 158 -11.00 -5.61 17.36
N THR A 159 -11.76 -6.69 17.51
CA THR A 159 -12.62 -6.90 18.67
C THR A 159 -11.79 -7.24 19.91
N PRO A 160 -12.29 -6.98 21.13
CA PRO A 160 -11.59 -7.34 22.37
C PRO A 160 -11.13 -8.80 22.39
N ALA A 161 -11.95 -9.72 21.88
CA ALA A 161 -11.64 -11.14 21.81
C ALA A 161 -10.40 -11.44 20.93
N LEU A 162 -10.30 -10.80 19.75
CA LEU A 162 -9.12 -10.93 18.88
C LEU A 162 -7.87 -10.30 19.50
N THR A 163 -8.04 -9.24 20.30
CA THR A 163 -6.90 -8.53 20.91
C THR A 163 -6.40 -9.17 22.21
N ALA A 164 -7.23 -9.94 22.91
CA ALA A 164 -7.00 -10.37 24.30
C ALA A 164 -5.67 -11.11 24.54
N SER A 165 -5.23 -11.90 23.57
CA SER A 165 -4.05 -12.77 23.70
C SER A 165 -3.13 -12.71 22.48
N ASN A 166 -3.05 -11.55 21.82
CA ASN A 166 -2.16 -11.38 20.67
C ASN A 166 -0.80 -10.75 21.10
N PRO A 167 0.34 -11.43 20.91
CA PRO A 167 1.64 -10.92 21.38
C PRO A 167 2.09 -9.61 20.74
N LEU A 168 1.57 -9.27 19.56
CA LEU A 168 1.92 -8.05 18.83
C LEU A 168 1.34 -6.78 19.48
N GLY A 169 0.38 -6.89 20.42
CA GLY A 169 -0.38 -5.73 20.88
C GLY A 169 -1.15 -5.06 19.73
N CYS A 170 -1.50 -5.82 18.70
CA CYS A 170 -2.22 -5.35 17.53
C CYS A 170 -3.68 -5.09 17.90
N THR A 171 -4.19 -3.94 17.50
CA THR A 171 -5.57 -3.52 17.68
C THR A 171 -6.25 -3.16 16.35
N VAL A 172 -5.49 -3.03 15.26
CA VAL A 172 -6.00 -2.61 13.95
C VAL A 172 -5.51 -3.56 12.85
N LEU A 173 -6.41 -4.02 12.00
CA LEU A 173 -6.04 -4.69 10.75
C LEU A 173 -6.25 -3.73 9.58
N ALA A 174 -5.21 -3.52 8.78
CA ALA A 174 -5.33 -2.83 7.50
C ALA A 174 -5.64 -3.86 6.41
N VAL A 175 -6.84 -3.84 5.86
CA VAL A 175 -7.27 -4.69 4.75
C VAL A 175 -6.94 -3.97 3.45
N VAL A 176 -6.03 -4.53 2.66
CA VAL A 176 -5.52 -3.95 1.42
C VAL A 176 -5.67 -4.95 0.29
N PRO A 177 -6.84 -5.02 -0.37
CA PRO A 177 -7.06 -5.97 -1.44
C PRO A 177 -6.08 -5.74 -2.59
N THR A 178 -5.37 -6.79 -2.99
CA THR A 178 -4.45 -6.75 -4.14
C THR A 178 -5.05 -7.42 -5.37
N MET A 179 -6.16 -8.13 -5.22
CA MET A 179 -6.84 -8.86 -6.29
C MET A 179 -8.32 -9.04 -5.92
N ARG A 180 -9.18 -9.31 -6.92
CA ARG A 180 -10.60 -9.56 -6.66
C ARG A 180 -10.80 -10.93 -6.00
N THR A 181 -10.24 -11.93 -6.65
CA THR A 181 -10.12 -13.32 -6.18
C THR A 181 -8.68 -13.74 -6.42
N PRO A 182 -8.17 -14.80 -5.79
CA PRO A 182 -6.83 -15.32 -6.08
C PRO A 182 -6.57 -15.49 -7.58
N GLU A 183 -5.76 -14.62 -8.16
CA GLU A 183 -5.43 -14.59 -9.59
C GLU A 183 -4.11 -13.84 -9.84
N ASP A 184 -3.50 -14.05 -11.01
CA ASP A 184 -2.35 -13.25 -11.46
C ASP A 184 -2.80 -11.82 -11.79
N VAL A 185 -2.15 -10.85 -11.16
CA VAL A 185 -2.41 -9.42 -11.34
C VAL A 185 -1.16 -8.67 -11.83
N SER A 186 -0.20 -9.38 -12.42
CA SER A 186 1.05 -8.81 -12.92
C SER A 186 0.82 -7.71 -13.97
N TRP A 187 -0.30 -7.81 -14.70
CA TRP A 187 -0.79 -6.83 -15.67
C TRP A 187 -1.14 -5.47 -15.07
N HIS A 188 -1.45 -5.38 -13.77
CA HIS A 188 -1.82 -4.12 -13.12
C HIS A 188 -0.55 -3.36 -12.73
N VAL A 189 -0.02 -2.57 -13.66
CA VAL A 189 1.33 -1.98 -13.59
C VAL A 189 1.62 -1.12 -12.35
N ASP A 190 0.62 -0.45 -11.76
CA ASP A 190 0.80 0.44 -10.60
C ASP A 190 0.17 -0.08 -9.30
N LEU A 191 -0.28 -1.34 -9.26
CA LEU A 191 -1.07 -1.88 -8.14
C LEU A 191 -0.39 -1.70 -6.78
N VAL A 192 0.91 -2.00 -6.68
CA VAL A 192 1.61 -1.95 -5.39
C VAL A 192 1.79 -0.51 -4.94
N TYR A 193 2.06 0.40 -5.87
CA TYR A 193 2.14 1.84 -5.58
C TYR A 193 0.81 2.34 -5.02
N ASP A 194 -0.30 2.05 -5.68
CA ASP A 194 -1.63 2.50 -5.27
C ASP A 194 -2.05 1.90 -3.92
N CYS A 195 -1.80 0.61 -3.71
CA CYS A 195 -2.04 -0.06 -2.43
C CYS A 195 -1.24 0.59 -1.29
N MET A 196 0.06 0.82 -1.50
CA MET A 196 0.91 1.43 -0.47
C MET A 196 0.49 2.89 -0.19
N TRP A 197 0.16 3.66 -1.24
CA TRP A 197 -0.34 5.02 -1.11
C TRP A 197 -1.65 5.09 -0.31
N ASN A 198 -2.61 4.21 -0.62
CA ASN A 198 -3.89 4.16 0.10
C ASN A 198 -3.75 3.66 1.54
N LEU A 199 -2.82 2.72 1.79
CA LEU A 199 -2.46 2.32 3.15
C LEU A 199 -1.91 3.49 3.96
N LEU A 200 -0.93 4.22 3.42
CA LEU A 200 -0.33 5.39 4.07
C LEU A 200 -1.37 6.50 4.29
N SER A 201 -2.24 6.74 3.30
CA SER A 201 -3.34 7.70 3.40
C SER A 201 -4.31 7.36 4.52
N ALA A 202 -4.71 6.08 4.63
CA ALA A 202 -5.61 5.63 5.69
C ALA A 202 -4.97 5.74 7.09
N LEU A 203 -3.70 5.34 7.22
CA LEU A 203 -2.94 5.46 8.47
C LEU A 203 -2.73 6.92 8.89
N TRP A 204 -2.41 7.81 7.95
CA TRP A 204 -2.24 9.23 8.21
C TRP A 204 -3.54 9.89 8.70
N ARG A 205 -4.68 9.60 8.03
CA ARG A 205 -6.01 10.07 8.45
C ARG A 205 -6.37 9.57 9.85
N TRP A 206 -6.18 8.28 10.12
CA TRP A 206 -6.38 7.67 11.44
C TRP A 206 -5.59 8.39 12.54
N ASN A 207 -4.31 8.60 12.26
CA ASN A 207 -3.36 9.24 13.17
C ASN A 207 -3.62 10.75 13.37
N ASN A 208 -4.34 11.39 12.45
CA ASN A 208 -4.80 12.78 12.53
C ASN A 208 -6.21 12.95 13.09
N GLY A 209 -6.81 11.88 13.62
CA GLY A 209 -8.07 11.95 14.36
C GLY A 209 -9.27 11.32 13.64
N GLU A 210 -9.14 10.88 12.39
CA GLU A 210 -10.19 10.12 11.71
C GLU A 210 -10.20 8.65 12.12
N ARG A 211 -10.16 8.39 13.43
CA ARG A 211 -10.20 7.05 14.02
C ARG A 211 -11.42 6.90 14.94
N PRO A 212 -11.92 5.67 15.17
CA PRO A 212 -12.99 5.43 16.13
C PRO A 212 -12.66 5.99 17.52
N GLU A 213 -13.69 6.39 18.26
CA GLU A 213 -13.53 6.86 19.64
C GLU A 213 -12.85 5.79 20.50
N GLY A 214 -11.89 6.21 21.33
CA GLY A 214 -11.09 5.30 22.17
C GLY A 214 -9.99 4.53 21.43
N ALA A 215 -9.91 4.58 20.10
CA ALA A 215 -8.80 3.98 19.37
C ALA A 215 -7.51 4.81 19.53
N GLU A 216 -6.38 4.13 19.71
CA GLU A 216 -5.06 4.76 19.80
C GLU A 216 -4.47 5.07 18.42
N ARG A 217 -3.40 5.87 18.40
CA ARG A 217 -2.62 6.09 17.16
C ARG A 217 -1.88 4.82 16.77
N VAL A 218 -1.71 4.61 15.47
CA VAL A 218 -0.89 3.53 14.93
C VAL A 218 0.54 4.04 14.76
N GLU A 219 1.40 3.69 15.71
CA GLU A 219 2.82 4.07 15.68
C GLU A 219 3.69 3.08 14.89
N ARG A 220 3.29 1.80 14.85
CA ARG A 220 4.03 0.72 14.17
C ARG A 220 3.10 -0.23 13.41
N VAL A 221 3.47 -0.54 12.18
CA VAL A 221 2.75 -1.38 11.23
C VAL A 221 3.60 -2.59 10.85
N LEU A 222 3.04 -3.80 10.95
CA LEU A 222 3.65 -5.03 10.44
C LEU A 222 3.03 -5.38 9.08
N MET A 223 3.85 -5.66 8.07
CA MET A 223 3.32 -6.06 6.76
C MET A 223 4.24 -7.01 5.99
N THR A 224 3.68 -7.60 4.94
CA THR A 224 4.38 -8.42 3.95
C THR A 224 4.32 -7.78 2.56
N GLY A 225 4.85 -8.45 1.54
CA GLY A 225 4.77 -8.05 0.13
C GLY A 225 3.35 -7.96 -0.39
N LEU A 226 3.06 -6.89 -1.12
CA LEU A 226 1.78 -6.66 -1.79
C LEU A 226 1.77 -7.35 -3.16
N GLY A 227 0.85 -8.29 -3.37
CA GLY A 227 0.66 -8.96 -4.66
C GLY A 227 1.76 -9.96 -5.07
N THR A 228 2.73 -10.25 -4.20
CA THR A 228 3.91 -11.08 -4.53
C THR A 228 3.69 -12.59 -4.43
N GLY A 229 2.53 -13.02 -3.91
CA GLY A 229 2.11 -14.42 -3.82
C GLY A 229 1.37 -14.85 -5.09
N ASN A 230 0.09 -15.17 -4.96
CA ASN A 230 -0.78 -15.52 -6.10
C ASN A 230 -0.85 -14.42 -7.18
N GLY A 231 -0.59 -13.17 -6.80
CA GLY A 231 -0.69 -12.02 -7.68
C GLY A 231 0.41 -11.89 -8.72
N GLY A 232 1.50 -12.68 -8.62
CA GLY A 232 2.54 -12.72 -9.64
C GLY A 232 3.39 -11.44 -9.76
N ILE A 233 3.25 -10.47 -8.86
CA ILE A 233 4.09 -9.27 -8.85
C ILE A 233 5.52 -9.65 -8.43
N THR A 234 6.50 -9.25 -9.24
CA THR A 234 7.93 -9.48 -8.96
C THR A 234 8.35 -8.79 -7.67
N TYR A 235 9.33 -9.35 -6.95
CA TYR A 235 9.76 -8.83 -5.65
C TYR A 235 10.40 -7.45 -5.79
N GLU A 236 11.15 -7.26 -6.87
CA GLU A 236 11.79 -6.01 -7.25
C GLU A 236 10.73 -4.93 -7.53
N ARG A 237 9.69 -5.25 -8.30
CA ARG A 237 8.61 -4.29 -8.58
C ARG A 237 7.82 -3.95 -7.32
N CYS A 238 7.51 -4.95 -6.48
CA CYS A 238 6.85 -4.71 -5.20
C CYS A 238 7.67 -3.76 -4.31
N ALA A 239 8.96 -4.05 -4.13
CA ALA A 239 9.84 -3.26 -3.29
C ALA A 239 10.01 -1.82 -3.80
N ARG A 240 10.27 -1.65 -5.10
CA ARG A 240 10.46 -0.32 -5.71
C ARG A 240 9.19 0.53 -5.65
N GLN A 241 8.02 -0.07 -5.88
CA GLN A 241 6.75 0.67 -5.79
C GLN A 241 6.38 1.05 -4.36
N MET A 242 6.64 0.17 -3.38
CA MET A 242 6.43 0.50 -1.96
C MET A 242 7.34 1.66 -1.52
N ALA A 243 8.63 1.60 -1.86
CA ALA A 243 9.59 2.66 -1.51
C ALA A 243 9.22 3.99 -2.17
N LEU A 244 8.93 3.98 -3.48
CA LEU A 244 8.54 5.19 -4.21
C LEU A 244 7.23 5.78 -3.67
N ALA A 245 6.23 4.96 -3.33
CA ALA A 245 5.00 5.43 -2.72
C ALA A 245 5.26 6.11 -1.36
N ALA A 246 6.14 5.55 -0.53
CA ALA A 246 6.52 6.14 0.75
C ALA A 246 7.22 7.50 0.56
N VAL A 247 8.22 7.58 -0.31
CA VAL A 247 8.89 8.86 -0.65
C VAL A 247 7.86 9.87 -1.15
N ASN A 248 6.97 9.43 -2.04
CA ASN A 248 6.01 10.31 -2.64
C ASN A 248 4.98 10.82 -1.64
N PHE A 249 4.54 9.96 -0.73
CA PHE A 249 3.59 10.31 0.32
C PHE A 249 4.19 11.31 1.30
N ALA A 250 5.43 11.07 1.76
CA ALA A 250 6.14 12.00 2.65
C ALA A 250 6.31 13.40 2.04
N ARG A 251 6.55 13.50 0.73
CA ARG A 251 6.67 14.79 0.03
C ARG A 251 5.31 15.47 -0.22
N GLY A 252 4.25 14.69 -0.44
CA GLY A 252 2.98 15.19 -0.99
C GLY A 252 3.15 15.75 -2.41
N TRP A 253 2.08 16.33 -2.97
CA TRP A 253 2.08 16.90 -4.34
C TRP A 253 2.11 18.44 -4.37
N GLY A 254 2.31 19.07 -3.22
CA GLY A 254 2.31 20.53 -3.08
C GLY A 254 0.91 21.15 -3.22
N GLU A 255 0.86 22.48 -3.12
CA GLU A 255 -0.39 23.22 -3.19
C GLU A 255 -0.89 23.38 -4.63
N ARG A 256 -2.06 22.79 -4.91
CA ARG A 256 -2.81 22.92 -6.17
C ARG A 256 -1.90 22.68 -7.39
N PRO A 257 -1.34 21.46 -7.53
CA PRO A 257 -0.43 21.14 -8.63
C PRO A 257 -1.15 21.19 -9.98
N ARG A 258 -0.39 21.42 -11.05
CA ARG A 258 -0.82 21.34 -12.45
C ARG A 258 -0.03 20.25 -13.18
N TRP A 259 -0.44 19.92 -14.41
CA TRP A 259 0.24 18.91 -15.23
C TRP A 259 1.76 19.12 -15.32
N ASP A 260 2.20 20.35 -15.53
CA ASP A 260 3.64 20.70 -15.55
C ASP A 260 4.38 20.34 -14.25
N ASP A 261 3.72 20.38 -13.09
CA ASP A 261 4.34 20.01 -11.79
C ASP A 261 4.36 18.49 -11.56
N VAL A 262 3.39 17.76 -12.11
CA VAL A 262 3.19 16.32 -11.80
C VAL A 262 3.77 15.40 -12.86
N GLU A 263 3.77 15.78 -14.13
CA GLU A 263 4.24 14.94 -15.24
C GLU A 263 5.67 14.42 -15.06
N PRO A 264 6.66 15.23 -14.66
CA PRO A 264 8.02 14.73 -14.46
C PRO A 264 8.09 13.63 -13.40
N ARG A 265 7.27 13.74 -12.36
CA ARG A 265 7.24 12.81 -11.23
C ARG A 265 6.36 11.60 -11.47
N ALA A 266 5.29 11.74 -12.24
CA ALA A 266 4.51 10.60 -12.71
C ALA A 266 5.39 9.62 -13.51
N LYS A 267 6.41 10.11 -14.22
CA LYS A 267 7.41 9.27 -14.90
C LYS A 267 8.31 8.47 -13.94
N GLU A 268 8.45 8.89 -12.68
CA GLU A 268 9.14 8.07 -11.67
C GLU A 268 8.37 6.76 -11.43
N MET A 269 7.04 6.81 -11.45
CA MET A 269 6.20 5.61 -11.35
C MET A 269 6.43 4.69 -12.54
N ASP A 270 6.56 5.24 -13.76
CA ASP A 270 6.85 4.46 -14.97
C ASP A 270 8.16 3.65 -14.84
N ASN A 271 9.18 4.20 -14.17
CA ASN A 271 10.47 3.54 -13.95
C ASN A 271 10.39 2.29 -13.06
N THR A 272 9.29 2.13 -12.33
CA THR A 272 9.03 0.94 -11.49
C THR A 272 8.27 -0.16 -12.23
N ARG A 273 7.68 0.12 -13.40
CA ARG A 273 6.81 -0.82 -14.12
C ARG A 273 7.54 -1.92 -14.89
N ARG A 274 8.82 -1.69 -15.25
CA ARG A 274 9.59 -2.54 -16.19
C ARG A 274 10.47 -3.58 -15.50
N VAL A 275 9.93 -4.32 -14.53
CA VAL A 275 10.67 -5.38 -13.83
C VAL A 275 9.90 -6.68 -13.80
#